data_AF-A0A5N4CTE9-F1
#
_entry.id   AF-A0A5N4CTE9-F1
#
_cell.length_a   1.000
_cell.length_b   1.000
_cell.length_c   1.000
_cell.angle_alpha   90.00
_cell.angle_beta   90.00
_cell.angle_gamma   90.00
#
_symmetry.space_group_name_H-M   'P 1'
#
loop_
_entity.id
_entity.type
_entity.pdbx_description
1 polymer ?
#
loop_
_entity_poly.entity_id
_entity_poly.type
_entity_poly.pdbx_seq_one_letter_code
_entity_poly.pdbx_strand_id
1 'polypeptide(L)'
;MRVVLVSALAPPLPARARDDKSTPLWSPRRLTNTGLTGLPGGTPREPVRHCSAPEDSLFVFSSLNSYLFPGTVRSRDMSRKRHRLVPEPFGLKRRRERGDVEVDSLRGESGSARAAVAELVRLFPRVLFEDALPPIVLRSQVYSLVPDRTVADLQLKALQEQGEIRIIQLGFDLDAQGIIFTEDYRTRVLKACDGRPYAGAVQKFLASVLPACSDLSFQQDQMTQTFGFRDPEITQLVNAGVLTVRDAGSWWLAVPGAGRFIKYFVKGRQAVLGMVRKAKYRELLLSELLGRRVPAAVRLGLAYHVHDLIGAQLVDCVSTTSGTLLRLPET
;
A
#
# COMPACT_ATOMS: atom_id res chain seq x y z
N MET A 1 25.05 -4.58 57.37
CA MET A 1 25.61 -3.31 57.86
C MET A 1 25.22 -2.21 56.88
N ARG A 2 24.57 -1.17 57.40
CA ARG A 2 24.00 -0.01 56.69
C ARG A 2 24.94 1.19 56.88
N VAL A 3 25.15 1.97 55.82
CA VAL A 3 25.57 3.40 55.81
C VAL A 3 25.02 3.92 54.47
N VAL A 4 23.99 4.76 54.30
CA VAL A 4 23.49 6.01 54.92
C VAL A 4 24.44 7.20 54.81
N LEU A 5 24.21 8.04 53.80
CA LEU A 5 24.52 9.48 53.73
C LEU A 5 23.39 10.11 52.86
N VAL A 6 22.33 10.72 53.42
CA VAL A 6 22.21 12.13 53.87
C VAL A 6 22.65 13.09 52.75
N SER A 7 21.76 13.60 51.89
CA SER A 7 20.78 14.70 52.05
C SER A 7 21.42 16.08 52.30
N ALA A 8 21.32 17.00 51.32
CA ALA A 8 21.26 18.43 51.56
C ALA A 8 20.62 19.17 50.37
N LEU A 9 19.54 19.86 50.68
CA LEU A 9 18.69 20.73 49.88
C LEU A 9 19.00 22.19 50.28
N ALA A 10 19.07 23.14 49.34
CA ALA A 10 18.75 24.58 49.48
C ALA A 10 19.12 25.35 48.18
N PRO A 11 18.70 26.62 47.98
CA PRO A 11 17.34 27.11 47.69
C PRO A 11 17.32 28.01 46.42
N PRO A 12 16.14 28.51 45.94
CA PRO A 12 16.05 29.43 44.81
C PRO A 12 15.92 30.91 45.24
N LEU A 13 15.99 31.82 44.23
CA LEU A 13 15.62 33.27 44.16
C LEU A 13 16.80 34.26 43.93
N PRO A 14 16.60 35.48 43.39
CA PRO A 14 15.33 36.19 43.09
C PRO A 14 15.19 36.83 41.69
N ALA A 15 13.96 37.30 41.44
CA ALA A 15 13.53 38.12 40.32
C ALA A 15 13.75 39.64 40.53
N ARG A 16 13.95 40.38 39.42
CA ARG A 16 13.62 41.81 39.19
C ARG A 16 13.36 41.94 37.68
N ALA A 17 12.18 42.29 37.15
CA ALA A 17 11.26 43.43 37.32
C ALA A 17 11.64 44.69 36.51
N ARG A 18 10.67 45.10 35.66
CA ARG A 18 10.42 46.39 34.95
C ARG A 18 11.18 46.65 33.64
N ASP A 19 10.63 47.33 32.64
CA ASP A 19 9.25 47.64 32.19
C ASP A 19 9.41 48.33 30.81
N ASP A 20 8.34 48.22 30.01
CA ASP A 20 7.76 49.25 29.15
C ASP A 20 8.02 49.36 27.63
N LYS A 21 6.87 49.60 26.95
CA LYS A 21 6.59 50.11 25.58
C LYS A 21 6.83 49.12 24.42
N SER A 22 5.89 48.86 23.49
CA SER A 22 4.68 49.55 23.05
C SER A 22 3.88 48.65 22.09
N THR A 23 2.55 48.62 22.24
CA THR A 23 1.56 48.12 21.26
C THR A 23 1.25 49.17 20.19
N PRO A 24 0.64 48.79 19.04
CA PRO A 24 -0.81 48.99 18.88
C PRO A 24 -1.50 47.76 18.21
N LEU A 25 -2.66 47.26 18.65
CA LEU A 25 -4.04 47.79 18.64
C LEU A 25 -4.61 48.03 17.22
N TRP A 26 -5.35 47.04 16.72
CA TRP A 26 -6.44 47.25 15.76
C TRP A 26 -7.62 46.37 16.15
N SER A 27 -8.76 47.01 16.40
CA SER A 27 -10.08 46.38 16.51
C SER A 27 -11.11 47.30 15.81
N PRO A 28 -12.38 46.91 15.67
CA PRO A 28 -13.11 46.93 14.41
C PRO A 28 -13.97 48.19 14.25
N ARG A 29 -14.38 48.50 13.02
CA ARG A 29 -15.38 49.53 12.74
C ARG A 29 -16.70 48.92 12.28
N ARG A 30 -17.77 49.28 13.00
CA ARG A 30 -19.18 49.25 12.60
C ARG A 30 -19.82 50.57 13.06
N LEU A 31 -20.57 51.23 12.19
CA LEU A 31 -21.62 52.25 12.44
C LEU A 31 -22.42 52.37 11.12
N THR A 32 -23.63 51.81 11.01
CA THR A 32 -24.98 52.45 11.13
C THR A 32 -25.29 53.52 10.06
N ASN A 33 -26.41 53.39 9.32
CA ASN A 33 -27.68 54.07 9.65
C ASN A 33 -28.87 53.70 8.74
N THR A 34 -30.09 53.64 9.33
CA THR A 34 -31.46 54.01 8.83
C THR A 34 -31.94 53.61 7.42
N GLY A 35 -33.16 53.15 7.15
CA GLY A 35 -34.42 53.03 7.90
C GLY A 35 -35.59 52.70 6.93
N LEU A 36 -36.81 52.62 7.49
CA LEU A 36 -38.16 52.65 6.88
C LEU A 36 -38.96 51.34 6.72
N THR A 37 -40.22 51.53 7.12
CA THR A 37 -41.41 50.73 7.40
C THR A 37 -42.19 50.24 6.18
N GLY A 38 -42.94 49.12 6.31
CA GLY A 38 -44.14 48.85 5.49
C GLY A 38 -44.46 47.36 5.22
N LEU A 39 -45.57 46.87 5.77
CA LEU A 39 -46.35 45.69 5.34
C LEU A 39 -47.72 46.19 4.80
N PRO A 40 -48.60 45.41 4.13
CA PRO A 40 -48.48 44.05 3.55
C PRO A 40 -49.09 43.92 2.12
N GLY A 41 -48.96 42.74 1.49
CA GLY A 41 -49.95 42.21 0.54
C GLY A 41 -49.47 41.91 -0.89
N GLY A 42 -49.65 40.65 -1.32
CA GLY A 42 -49.66 40.26 -2.74
C GLY A 42 -48.78 39.06 -3.12
N THR A 43 -49.33 37.85 -3.08
CA THR A 43 -48.99 36.76 -4.01
C THR A 43 -49.76 36.98 -5.34
N PRO A 44 -49.45 36.32 -6.48
CA PRO A 44 -48.41 35.31 -6.77
C PRO A 44 -47.63 35.58 -8.08
N ARG A 45 -46.46 34.93 -8.26
CA ARG A 45 -46.01 34.23 -9.49
C ARG A 45 -44.53 33.84 -9.38
N GLU A 46 -44.25 32.58 -9.70
CA GLU A 46 -42.90 32.01 -9.84
C GLU A 46 -42.06 32.77 -10.88
N PRO A 47 -40.74 32.79 -10.71
CA PRO A 47 -39.95 31.95 -11.61
C PRO A 47 -38.75 31.25 -10.93
N VAL A 48 -38.54 29.99 -11.36
CA VAL A 48 -37.27 29.29 -11.61
C VAL A 48 -36.06 29.77 -10.77
N ARG A 49 -35.75 29.01 -9.71
CA ARG A 49 -34.44 29.05 -9.06
C ARG A 49 -33.60 27.86 -9.51
N HIS A 50 -32.51 28.16 -10.21
CA HIS A 50 -31.32 27.33 -10.23
C HIS A 50 -30.78 27.22 -8.79
N CYS A 51 -30.82 26.02 -8.22
CA CYS A 51 -30.09 25.70 -7.01
C CYS A 51 -28.80 24.98 -7.40
N SER A 52 -27.67 25.65 -7.21
CA SER A 52 -26.34 25.03 -7.19
C SER A 52 -26.24 24.12 -5.97
N ALA A 53 -26.02 22.83 -6.21
CA ALA A 53 -25.69 21.84 -5.19
C ALA A 53 -24.19 21.90 -4.82
N PRO A 54 -23.80 21.51 -3.60
CA PRO A 54 -22.41 21.48 -3.18
C PRO A 54 -21.67 20.31 -3.86
N GLU A 55 -20.43 20.57 -4.30
CA GLU A 55 -19.55 19.59 -4.92
C GLU A 55 -19.04 18.59 -3.88
N ASP A 56 -19.70 17.44 -3.75
CA ASP A 56 -19.12 16.25 -3.14
C ASP A 56 -18.27 15.52 -4.19
N SER A 57 -16.97 15.44 -3.89
CA SER A 57 -15.95 14.81 -4.73
C SER A 57 -16.13 13.28 -4.77
N LEU A 58 -17.01 12.82 -5.65
CA LEU A 58 -17.12 11.41 -6.02
C LEU A 58 -15.92 10.99 -6.88
N PHE A 59 -14.94 10.35 -6.25
CA PHE A 59 -13.86 9.68 -6.98
C PHE A 59 -14.40 8.37 -7.59
N VAL A 60 -14.88 8.46 -8.82
CA VAL A 60 -15.16 7.32 -9.68
C VAL A 60 -13.83 6.88 -10.31
N PHE A 61 -13.41 5.64 -10.03
CA PHE A 61 -12.35 5.00 -10.81
C PHE A 61 -12.93 4.60 -12.16
N SER A 62 -12.69 5.41 -13.19
CA SER A 62 -12.85 4.96 -14.57
C SER A 62 -11.68 4.06 -14.93
N SER A 63 -11.98 2.78 -15.09
CA SER A 63 -11.18 1.79 -15.79
C SER A 63 -10.85 2.28 -17.20
N LEU A 64 -9.61 2.01 -17.63
CA LEU A 64 -9.03 2.04 -18.99
C LEU A 64 -7.75 2.89 -19.03
N ASN A 65 -6.61 2.21 -18.93
CA ASN A 65 -5.43 2.58 -19.71
C ASN A 65 -4.55 1.34 -19.89
N SER A 66 -4.89 0.54 -20.89
CA SER A 66 -3.95 -0.33 -21.57
C SER A 66 -2.97 0.55 -22.35
N TYR A 67 -1.70 0.49 -22.00
CA TYR A 67 -0.64 1.16 -22.75
C TYR A 67 -0.45 0.45 -24.10
N LEU A 68 -1.09 0.98 -25.14
CA LEU A 68 -0.84 0.64 -26.53
C LEU A 68 0.46 1.32 -27.00
N PHE A 69 1.43 0.51 -27.45
CA PHE A 69 2.61 0.95 -28.19
C PHE A 69 2.23 1.29 -29.64
N PRO A 70 2.70 2.43 -30.21
CA PRO A 70 2.56 2.69 -31.64
C PRO A 70 3.82 2.28 -32.41
N GLY A 71 3.64 1.54 -33.51
CA GLY A 71 4.72 1.19 -34.44
C GLY A 71 4.18 0.67 -35.77
N THR A 72 3.90 1.58 -36.70
CA THR A 72 3.57 1.26 -38.10
C THR A 72 4.86 1.12 -38.91
N VAL A 73 5.15 -0.06 -39.48
CA VAL A 73 5.99 -0.16 -40.70
C VAL A 73 5.43 -1.23 -41.65
N ARG A 74 5.38 -0.81 -42.91
CA ARG A 74 4.84 -1.40 -44.14
C ARG A 74 5.23 -2.84 -44.44
N SER A 75 4.27 -3.51 -45.09
CA SER A 75 4.41 -4.73 -45.89
C SER A 75 5.48 -4.59 -46.99
N ARG A 76 6.35 -5.60 -47.08
CA ARG A 76 7.05 -5.98 -48.32
C ARG A 76 7.22 -7.50 -48.33
N ASP A 77 6.45 -8.11 -49.20
CA ASP A 77 6.57 -9.48 -49.65
C ASP A 77 7.90 -9.68 -50.40
N MET A 78 8.54 -10.85 -50.26
CA MET A 78 9.49 -11.44 -51.23
C MET A 78 9.99 -12.81 -50.73
N SER A 79 9.45 -13.83 -51.38
CA SER A 79 9.92 -15.21 -51.50
C SER A 79 11.45 -15.39 -51.56
N ARG A 80 11.99 -16.35 -50.79
CA ARG A 80 13.21 -17.12 -51.14
C ARG A 80 13.33 -18.41 -50.31
N LYS A 81 13.19 -19.53 -51.02
CA LYS A 81 13.64 -20.93 -50.79
C LYS A 81 14.21 -21.27 -49.41
N ARG A 82 13.49 -22.13 -48.67
CA ARG A 82 14.01 -22.90 -47.53
C ARG A 82 14.70 -24.17 -48.04
N HIS A 83 16.00 -24.29 -47.84
CA HIS A 83 16.67 -25.59 -47.79
C HIS A 83 16.57 -26.12 -46.36
N ARG A 84 15.97 -27.31 -46.24
CA ARG A 84 15.78 -28.07 -45.01
C ARG A 84 16.96 -29.06 -44.92
N LEU A 85 17.80 -28.92 -43.90
CA LEU A 85 18.69 -29.99 -43.45
C LEU A 85 18.45 -30.24 -41.96
N VAL A 86 18.34 -31.53 -41.66
CA VAL A 86 17.94 -32.19 -40.41
C VAL A 86 19.10 -32.15 -39.38
N PRO A 87 18.81 -32.25 -38.07
CA PRO A 87 19.76 -32.06 -36.97
C PRO A 87 20.42 -33.37 -36.51
N GLU A 88 21.52 -33.30 -35.76
CA GLU A 88 22.09 -34.32 -34.84
C GLU A 88 23.44 -33.71 -34.27
N PRO A 89 24.09 -34.21 -33.21
CA PRO A 89 23.68 -34.12 -31.79
C PRO A 89 24.89 -33.80 -30.84
N PHE A 90 24.62 -33.70 -29.54
CA PHE A 90 25.57 -33.74 -28.40
C PHE A 90 26.61 -32.63 -28.19
N GLY A 91 26.40 -31.90 -27.09
CA GLY A 91 27.43 -31.17 -26.36
C GLY A 91 27.07 -31.08 -24.88
N LEU A 92 27.21 -32.20 -24.16
CA LEU A 92 27.13 -32.26 -22.69
C LEU A 92 28.23 -31.36 -22.08
N LYS A 93 27.89 -30.13 -21.69
CA LYS A 93 28.79 -29.27 -20.93
C LYS A 93 28.47 -29.37 -19.44
N ARG A 94 29.35 -30.11 -18.76
CA ARG A 94 29.46 -30.28 -17.30
C ARG A 94 28.97 -29.07 -16.51
N ARG A 95 27.88 -29.28 -15.76
CA ARG A 95 27.46 -28.47 -14.61
C ARG A 95 28.61 -28.46 -13.60
N ARG A 96 29.33 -27.33 -13.53
CA ARG A 96 30.23 -27.05 -12.40
C ARG A 96 29.40 -26.31 -11.36
N GLU A 97 29.12 -27.00 -10.27
CA GLU A 97 28.74 -26.40 -9.01
C GLU A 97 29.89 -25.50 -8.54
N ARG A 98 29.60 -24.21 -8.41
CA ARG A 98 30.34 -23.18 -7.68
C ARG A 98 29.24 -22.51 -6.86
N GLY A 99 29.11 -22.80 -5.57
CA GLY A 99 30.11 -22.56 -4.55
C GLY A 99 29.62 -21.31 -3.83
N ASP A 100 28.95 -21.50 -2.69
CA ASP A 100 28.40 -20.44 -1.86
C ASP A 100 29.48 -19.41 -1.52
N VAL A 101 29.20 -18.15 -1.84
CA VAL A 101 29.95 -17.00 -1.38
C VAL A 101 28.93 -16.07 -0.72
N GLU A 102 29.24 -15.71 0.53
CA GLU A 102 28.39 -15.02 1.50
C GLU A 102 27.59 -13.82 0.93
N VAL A 103 26.29 -14.06 0.87
CA VAL A 103 25.12 -13.25 1.26
C VAL A 103 25.26 -11.73 1.27
N ASP A 104 24.61 -11.12 0.27
CA ASP A 104 24.34 -9.69 0.16
C ASP A 104 23.29 -9.22 1.20
N SER A 105 23.48 -8.02 1.76
CA SER A 105 22.90 -7.52 3.02
C SER A 105 21.38 -7.26 3.04
N LEU A 106 20.62 -7.83 2.11
CA LEU A 106 19.14 -7.84 2.09
C LEU A 106 18.54 -9.20 1.72
N ARG A 107 19.36 -10.23 1.44
CA ARG A 107 18.88 -11.62 1.43
C ARG A 107 18.83 -12.09 2.87
N GLY A 108 17.75 -11.81 3.57
CA GLY A 108 17.50 -12.44 4.86
C GLY A 108 17.59 -13.96 4.72
N GLU A 109 18.26 -14.63 5.66
CA GLU A 109 18.27 -16.08 5.86
C GLU A 109 16.87 -16.60 6.30
N SER A 110 15.82 -15.94 5.83
CA SER A 110 14.43 -16.22 6.14
C SER A 110 13.98 -17.40 5.27
N GLY A 111 14.43 -18.63 5.60
CA GLY A 111 13.99 -19.86 4.93
C GLY A 111 12.48 -20.14 5.02
N SER A 112 11.75 -19.32 5.79
CA SER A 112 10.30 -19.37 5.94
C SER A 112 9.64 -18.06 5.51
N ALA A 113 8.56 -18.15 4.74
CA ALA A 113 7.70 -17.04 4.35
C ALA A 113 7.19 -16.23 5.55
N ARG A 114 7.01 -16.86 6.72
CA ARG A 114 6.60 -16.16 7.94
C ARG A 114 7.68 -15.17 8.41
N ALA A 115 8.94 -15.59 8.41
CA ALA A 115 10.07 -14.75 8.79
C ALA A 115 10.25 -13.61 7.77
N ALA A 116 10.13 -13.91 6.47
CA ALA A 116 10.15 -12.92 5.42
C ALA A 116 9.04 -11.86 5.58
N VAL A 117 7.80 -12.27 5.85
CA VAL A 117 6.70 -11.34 6.13
C VAL A 117 7.00 -10.50 7.38
N ALA A 118 7.48 -11.11 8.46
CA ALA A 118 7.81 -10.40 9.70
C ALA A 118 8.93 -9.35 9.50
N GLU A 119 9.92 -9.65 8.68
CA GLU A 119 11.00 -8.73 8.30
C GLU A 119 10.45 -7.56 7.46
N LEU A 120 9.66 -7.86 6.43
CA LEU A 120 9.05 -6.86 5.56
C LEU A 120 8.05 -5.95 6.30
N VAL A 121 7.35 -6.46 7.32
CA VAL A 121 6.49 -5.66 8.19
C VAL A 121 7.28 -4.57 8.93
N ARG A 122 8.55 -4.79 9.27
CA ARG A 122 9.37 -3.76 9.93
C ARG A 122 9.71 -2.60 9.00
N LEU A 123 9.71 -2.83 7.69
CA LEU A 123 9.95 -1.80 6.69
C LEU A 123 8.71 -0.92 6.45
N PHE A 124 7.52 -1.36 6.87
CA PHE A 124 6.29 -0.60 6.66
C PHE A 124 6.27 0.68 7.51
N PRO A 125 6.12 1.87 6.91
CA PRO A 125 6.17 3.14 7.64
C PRO A 125 4.86 3.42 8.39
N ARG A 126 4.67 2.81 9.57
CA ARG A 126 3.45 2.98 10.39
C ARG A 126 3.11 4.45 10.68
N VAL A 127 4.13 5.27 10.95
CA VAL A 127 4.00 6.72 11.25
C VAL A 127 3.39 7.48 10.09
N LEU A 128 3.71 7.11 8.84
CA LEU A 128 3.18 7.76 7.63
C LEU A 128 1.65 7.67 7.55
N PHE A 129 1.09 6.62 8.14
CA PHE A 129 -0.34 6.34 8.13
C PHE A 129 -1.02 6.63 9.46
N GLU A 130 -0.32 7.29 10.39
CA GLU A 130 -0.84 7.58 11.74
C GLU A 130 -1.37 6.32 12.44
N ASP A 131 -0.73 5.16 12.17
CA ASP A 131 -1.17 3.88 12.73
C ASP A 131 -2.63 3.50 12.36
N ALA A 132 -3.20 4.11 11.32
CA ALA A 132 -4.56 3.84 10.86
C ALA A 132 -4.64 2.58 9.97
N LEU A 133 -3.54 2.22 9.31
CA LEU A 133 -3.47 1.02 8.48
C LEU A 133 -2.69 -0.08 9.21
N PRO A 134 -3.09 -1.36 9.06
CA PRO A 134 -2.20 -2.46 9.36
C PRO A 134 -0.99 -2.42 8.42
N PRO A 135 0.16 -2.97 8.82
CA PRO A 135 1.27 -3.16 7.92
C PRO A 135 0.87 -4.06 6.75
N ILE A 136 1.05 -3.55 5.55
CA ILE A 136 0.79 -4.28 4.32
C ILE A 136 2.13 -4.70 3.76
N VAL A 137 2.30 -6.00 3.53
CA VAL A 137 3.43 -6.57 2.79
C VAL A 137 2.90 -7.09 1.47
N LEU A 138 3.59 -6.86 0.36
CA LEU A 138 3.17 -7.40 -0.92
C LEU A 138 3.68 -8.82 -1.12
N ARG A 139 2.88 -9.64 -1.81
CA ARG A 139 3.32 -10.99 -2.21
C ARG A 139 4.61 -10.94 -3.04
N SER A 140 4.73 -9.94 -3.93
CA SER A 140 5.96 -9.66 -4.67
C SER A 140 7.16 -9.43 -3.76
N GLN A 141 7.00 -8.73 -2.63
CA GLN A 141 8.11 -8.49 -1.71
C GLN A 141 8.59 -9.79 -1.05
N VAL A 142 7.68 -10.71 -0.73
CA VAL A 142 8.04 -12.01 -0.14
C VAL A 142 8.94 -12.82 -1.09
N TYR A 143 8.68 -12.75 -2.41
CA TYR A 143 9.50 -13.43 -3.42
C TYR A 143 10.94 -12.90 -3.52
N SER A 144 11.23 -11.71 -2.98
CA SER A 144 12.61 -11.23 -2.91
C SER A 144 13.44 -11.90 -1.81
N LEU A 145 12.79 -12.39 -0.76
CA LEU A 145 13.43 -13.05 0.40
C LEU A 145 13.34 -14.58 0.31
N VAL A 146 12.28 -15.11 -0.32
CA VAL A 146 12.09 -16.54 -0.57
C VAL A 146 12.22 -16.80 -2.07
N PRO A 147 13.38 -17.27 -2.57
CA PRO A 147 13.66 -17.33 -4.01
C PRO A 147 12.74 -18.28 -4.78
N ASP A 148 12.35 -19.39 -4.16
CA ASP A 148 11.40 -20.34 -4.75
C ASP A 148 9.97 -19.84 -4.53
N ARG A 149 9.38 -19.27 -5.59
CA ARG A 149 8.01 -18.74 -5.58
C ARG A 149 6.97 -19.82 -5.26
N THR A 150 7.21 -21.06 -5.68
CA THR A 150 6.29 -22.17 -5.41
C THR A 150 6.30 -22.51 -3.92
N VAL A 151 7.50 -22.60 -3.32
CA VAL A 151 7.64 -22.83 -1.87
C VAL A 151 7.07 -21.65 -1.07
N ALA A 152 7.35 -20.42 -1.49
CA ALA A 152 6.79 -19.22 -0.87
C ALA A 152 5.25 -19.27 -0.87
N ASP A 153 4.65 -19.63 -2.01
CA ASP A 153 3.20 -19.71 -2.18
C ASP A 153 2.57 -20.81 -1.31
N LEU A 154 3.20 -21.98 -1.23
CA LEU A 154 2.77 -23.07 -0.37
C LEU A 154 2.84 -22.67 1.11
N GLN A 155 3.92 -22.01 1.53
CA GLN A 155 4.08 -21.55 2.91
C GLN A 155 3.09 -20.42 3.25
N LEU A 156 2.87 -19.46 2.34
CA LEU A 156 1.86 -18.41 2.52
C LEU A 156 0.46 -19.01 2.62
N LYS A 157 0.13 -20.01 1.80
CA LYS A 157 -1.15 -20.71 1.88
C LYS A 157 -1.32 -21.43 3.22
N ALA A 158 -0.28 -22.11 3.71
CA ALA A 158 -0.33 -22.75 5.03
C ALA A 158 -0.55 -21.73 6.17
N LEU A 159 0.10 -20.57 6.12
CA LEU A 159 -0.11 -19.49 7.10
C LEU A 159 -1.53 -18.89 7.01
N GLN A 160 -2.07 -18.81 5.80
CA GLN A 160 -3.44 -18.37 5.55
C GLN A 160 -4.47 -19.36 6.12
N GLU A 161 -4.28 -20.66 5.87
CA GLU A 161 -5.13 -21.75 6.40
C GLU A 161 -5.06 -21.87 7.92
N GLN A 162 -3.89 -21.61 8.53
CA GLN A 162 -3.72 -21.50 9.99
C GLN A 162 -4.38 -20.24 10.57
N GLY A 163 -4.85 -19.33 9.71
CA GLY A 163 -5.48 -18.10 10.12
C GLY A 163 -4.51 -17.02 10.60
N GLU A 164 -3.19 -17.20 10.48
CA GLU A 164 -2.19 -16.23 10.97
C GLU A 164 -2.09 -14.97 10.10
N ILE A 165 -2.30 -15.12 8.79
CA ILE A 165 -2.27 -14.02 7.83
C ILE A 165 -3.58 -13.90 7.06
N ARG A 166 -3.82 -12.72 6.50
CA ARG A 166 -4.87 -12.43 5.54
C ARG A 166 -4.26 -11.90 4.27
N ILE A 167 -4.76 -12.41 3.15
CA ILE A 167 -4.44 -11.91 1.82
C ILE A 167 -5.57 -10.98 1.39
N ILE A 168 -5.22 -9.82 0.85
CA ILE A 168 -6.14 -8.80 0.36
C ILE A 168 -5.81 -8.41 -1.08
N GLN A 169 -6.81 -7.98 -1.85
CA GLN A 169 -6.60 -7.43 -3.19
C GLN A 169 -6.46 -5.91 -3.08
N LEU A 170 -5.34 -5.36 -3.58
CA LEU A 170 -5.07 -3.92 -3.52
C LEU A 170 -5.55 -3.17 -4.77
N GLY A 171 -5.98 -3.88 -5.82
CA GLY A 171 -6.77 -3.31 -6.92
C GLY A 171 -6.04 -2.38 -7.89
N PHE A 172 -4.73 -2.15 -7.73
CA PHE A 172 -3.95 -1.34 -8.70
C PHE A 172 -3.35 -2.16 -9.84
N ASP A 173 -3.17 -3.47 -9.66
CA ASP A 173 -2.83 -4.46 -10.68
C ASP A 173 -3.61 -5.75 -10.38
N LEU A 174 -3.78 -6.63 -11.37
CA LEU A 174 -4.46 -7.93 -11.20
C LEU A 174 -3.74 -8.82 -10.16
N ASP A 175 -2.41 -8.75 -10.13
CA ASP A 175 -1.57 -9.55 -9.23
C ASP A 175 -1.14 -8.78 -7.95
N ALA A 176 -1.73 -7.62 -7.69
CA ALA A 176 -1.41 -6.79 -6.52
C ALA A 176 -2.07 -7.33 -5.24
N GLN A 177 -1.52 -8.43 -4.72
CA GLN A 177 -1.94 -9.04 -3.47
C GLN A 177 -1.12 -8.50 -2.28
N GLY A 178 -1.82 -8.01 -1.27
CA GLY A 178 -1.27 -7.64 0.02
C GLY A 178 -1.44 -8.76 1.04
N ILE A 179 -0.49 -8.88 1.95
CA ILE A 179 -0.41 -9.83 3.06
C ILE A 179 -0.35 -9.02 4.34
N ILE A 180 -1.19 -9.39 5.31
CA ILE A 180 -1.34 -8.71 6.60
C ILE A 180 -1.45 -9.77 7.69
N PHE A 181 -0.87 -9.56 8.86
CA PHE A 181 -1.15 -10.42 10.02
C PHE A 181 -2.59 -10.24 10.50
N THR A 182 -3.28 -11.34 10.80
CA THR A 182 -4.70 -11.32 11.17
C THR A 182 -4.98 -10.47 12.42
N GLU A 183 -4.09 -10.51 13.40
CA GLU A 183 -4.20 -9.70 14.62
C GLU A 183 -4.07 -8.20 14.33
N ASP A 184 -3.09 -7.81 13.50
CA ASP A 184 -2.92 -6.43 13.05
C ASP A 184 -4.14 -5.99 12.22
N TYR A 185 -4.70 -6.87 11.37
CA TYR A 185 -5.91 -6.56 10.62
C TYR A 185 -7.10 -6.29 11.56
N ARG A 186 -7.39 -7.20 12.49
CA ARG A 186 -8.52 -7.11 13.41
C ARG A 186 -8.46 -5.83 14.25
N THR A 187 -7.32 -5.58 14.88
CA THR A 187 -7.14 -4.41 15.76
C THR A 187 -7.30 -3.09 15.00
N ARG A 188 -6.74 -3.00 13.79
CA ARG A 188 -6.77 -1.76 12.98
C ARG A 188 -8.14 -1.50 12.37
N VAL A 189 -8.82 -2.53 11.89
CA VAL A 189 -10.19 -2.40 11.35
C VAL A 189 -11.17 -2.00 12.47
N LEU A 190 -11.08 -2.62 13.65
CA LEU A 190 -11.90 -2.21 14.80
C LEU A 190 -11.69 -0.74 15.15
N LYS A 191 -10.43 -0.30 15.22
CA LYS A 191 -10.10 1.11 15.52
C LYS A 191 -10.59 2.07 14.42
N ALA A 192 -10.49 1.68 13.15
CA ALA A 192 -10.90 2.51 12.03
C ALA A 192 -12.43 2.71 11.96
N CYS A 193 -13.19 1.70 12.40
CA CYS A 193 -14.65 1.70 12.36
C CYS A 193 -15.31 2.11 13.69
N ASP A 194 -14.54 2.40 14.73
CA ASP A 194 -15.08 2.78 16.04
C ASP A 194 -15.92 4.06 15.97
N GLY A 195 -17.06 4.07 16.68
CA GLY A 195 -18.02 5.17 16.69
C GLY A 195 -18.78 5.43 15.38
N ARG A 196 -18.66 4.55 14.36
CA ARG A 196 -19.34 4.69 13.06
C ARG A 196 -20.65 3.88 13.01
N PRO A 197 -21.63 4.26 12.16
CA PRO A 197 -22.91 3.55 12.07
C PRO A 197 -22.78 2.09 11.59
N TYR A 198 -21.70 1.76 10.87
CA TYR A 198 -21.39 0.41 10.38
C TYR A 198 -20.56 -0.44 11.37
N ALA A 199 -20.21 0.09 12.55
CA ALA A 199 -19.34 -0.61 13.51
C ALA A 199 -19.88 -1.99 13.91
N GLY A 200 -21.19 -2.12 14.10
CA GLY A 200 -21.83 -3.39 14.46
C GLY A 200 -21.67 -4.47 13.38
N ALA A 201 -21.87 -4.11 12.10
CA ALA A 201 -21.69 -5.04 10.99
C ALA A 201 -20.21 -5.47 10.85
N VAL A 202 -19.28 -4.53 11.02
CA VAL A 202 -17.84 -4.81 11.00
C VAL A 202 -17.44 -5.73 12.15
N GLN A 203 -17.90 -5.48 13.38
CA GLN A 203 -17.63 -6.34 14.53
C GLN A 203 -18.16 -7.76 14.31
N LYS A 204 -19.40 -7.88 13.81
CA LYS A 204 -19.99 -9.17 13.42
C LYS A 204 -19.11 -9.88 12.39
N PHE A 205 -18.65 -9.18 11.34
CA PHE A 205 -17.79 -9.75 10.30
C PHE A 205 -16.46 -10.26 10.85
N LEU A 206 -15.79 -9.47 11.69
CA LEU A 206 -14.53 -9.87 12.31
C LEU A 206 -14.68 -11.05 13.28
N ALA A 207 -15.87 -11.20 13.90
CA ALA A 207 -16.15 -12.27 14.85
C ALA A 207 -16.63 -13.57 14.19
N SER A 208 -17.41 -13.50 13.11
CA SER A 208 -17.99 -14.68 12.45
C SER A 208 -17.21 -15.15 11.23
N VAL A 209 -16.81 -14.22 10.35
CA VAL A 209 -16.23 -14.56 9.05
C VAL A 209 -14.76 -14.86 9.16
N LEU A 210 -13.98 -13.98 9.81
CA LEU A 210 -12.53 -14.15 9.89
C LEU A 210 -12.09 -15.47 10.53
N PRO A 211 -12.72 -16.00 11.60
CA PRO A 211 -12.33 -17.29 12.15
C PRO A 211 -12.77 -18.48 11.30
N ALA A 212 -13.84 -18.32 10.51
CA ALA A 212 -14.47 -19.41 9.78
C ALA A 212 -13.86 -19.65 8.40
N CYS A 213 -13.35 -18.61 7.73
CA CYS A 213 -12.64 -18.77 6.47
C CYS A 213 -11.48 -17.78 6.32
N SER A 214 -10.48 -18.23 5.57
CA SER A 214 -9.31 -17.44 5.20
C SER A 214 -9.40 -16.91 3.76
N ASP A 215 -10.60 -16.90 3.18
CA ASP A 215 -10.83 -16.60 1.77
C ASP A 215 -10.52 -15.14 1.43
N LEU A 216 -10.04 -14.91 0.21
CA LEU A 216 -9.79 -13.58 -0.35
C LEU A 216 -11.08 -12.92 -0.85
N SER A 217 -12.04 -13.72 -1.34
CA SER A 217 -13.34 -13.26 -1.84
C SER A 217 -14.50 -13.88 -1.08
N PHE A 218 -15.57 -13.12 -0.95
CA PHE A 218 -16.83 -13.56 -0.35
C PHE A 218 -17.95 -13.43 -1.39
N GLN A 219 -18.73 -14.50 -1.53
CA GLN A 219 -19.92 -14.49 -2.39
C GLN A 219 -21.18 -14.16 -1.60
N GLN A 220 -22.21 -13.67 -2.29
CA GLN A 220 -23.49 -13.30 -1.69
C GLN A 220 -24.15 -14.46 -0.96
N ASP A 221 -24.18 -15.66 -1.55
CA ASP A 221 -24.75 -16.83 -0.90
C ASP A 221 -23.99 -17.20 0.37
N GLN A 222 -22.65 -17.14 0.34
CA GLN A 222 -21.82 -17.38 1.52
C GLN A 222 -22.10 -16.36 2.63
N MET A 223 -22.18 -15.07 2.27
CA MET A 223 -22.44 -13.99 3.23
C MET A 223 -23.83 -14.07 3.85
N THR A 224 -24.84 -14.38 3.04
CA THR A 224 -26.25 -14.39 3.48
C THR A 224 -26.64 -15.71 4.14
N GLN A 225 -26.33 -16.86 3.53
CA GLN A 225 -26.78 -18.17 3.99
C GLN A 225 -25.87 -18.73 5.09
N THR A 226 -24.54 -18.65 4.92
CA THR A 226 -23.60 -19.22 5.88
C THR A 226 -23.34 -18.30 7.07
N PHE A 227 -23.12 -17.01 6.80
CA PHE A 227 -22.73 -16.05 7.83
C PHE A 227 -23.88 -15.16 8.33
N GLY A 228 -25.08 -15.27 7.74
CA GLY A 228 -26.27 -14.58 8.19
C GLY A 228 -26.21 -13.06 8.06
N PHE A 229 -25.46 -12.52 7.11
CA PHE A 229 -25.45 -11.08 6.80
C PHE A 229 -26.67 -10.70 5.97
N ARG A 230 -27.27 -9.56 6.30
CA ARG A 230 -28.33 -8.94 5.48
C ARG A 230 -27.72 -7.97 4.47
N ASP A 231 -28.39 -7.73 3.36
CA ASP A 231 -27.92 -6.79 2.31
C ASP A 231 -27.50 -5.40 2.85
N PRO A 232 -28.22 -4.78 3.83
CA PRO A 232 -27.77 -3.53 4.42
C PRO A 232 -26.46 -3.67 5.21
N GLU A 233 -26.22 -4.80 5.87
CA GLU A 233 -24.98 -5.07 6.60
C GLU A 233 -23.82 -5.27 5.63
N ILE A 234 -24.05 -5.94 4.50
CA ILE A 234 -23.05 -6.08 3.42
C ILE A 234 -22.70 -4.71 2.85
N THR A 235 -23.71 -3.87 2.61
CA THR A 235 -23.50 -2.49 2.14
C THR A 235 -22.72 -1.67 3.17
N GLN A 236 -22.99 -1.85 4.46
CA GLN A 236 -22.21 -1.24 5.54
C GLN A 236 -20.74 -1.68 5.52
N LEU A 237 -20.44 -2.96 5.26
CA LEU A 237 -19.08 -3.47 5.14
C LEU A 237 -18.33 -2.88 3.94
N VAL A 238 -19.02 -2.70 2.81
CA VAL A 238 -18.48 -2.02 1.63
C VAL A 238 -18.19 -0.55 1.93
N ASN A 239 -19.15 0.16 2.56
CA ASN A 239 -19.00 1.56 2.94
C ASN A 239 -17.90 1.77 4.00
N ALA A 240 -17.68 0.78 4.86
CA ALA A 240 -16.58 0.78 5.83
C ALA A 240 -15.21 0.56 5.17
N GLY A 241 -15.16 0.12 3.91
CA GLY A 241 -13.93 -0.24 3.21
C GLY A 241 -13.31 -1.57 3.67
N VAL A 242 -14.09 -2.41 4.36
CA VAL A 242 -13.70 -3.78 4.76
C VAL A 242 -13.91 -4.75 3.59
N LEU A 243 -14.88 -4.46 2.73
CA LEU A 243 -15.14 -5.15 1.48
C LEU A 243 -15.03 -4.19 0.30
N THR A 244 -14.55 -4.70 -0.84
CA THR A 244 -14.57 -3.98 -2.12
C THR A 244 -15.26 -4.82 -3.18
N VAL A 245 -16.11 -4.20 -3.99
CA VAL A 245 -16.87 -4.91 -5.04
C VAL A 245 -15.90 -5.52 -6.05
N ARG A 246 -16.08 -6.82 -6.32
CA ARG A 246 -15.40 -7.54 -7.39
C ARG A 246 -16.33 -7.66 -8.60
N ASP A 247 -17.46 -8.34 -8.39
CA ASP A 247 -18.49 -8.62 -9.39
C ASP A 247 -19.88 -8.50 -8.72
N ALA A 248 -20.96 -8.64 -9.49
CA ALA A 248 -22.31 -8.72 -8.93
C ALA A 248 -22.41 -9.87 -7.91
N GLY A 249 -22.72 -9.55 -6.66
CA GLY A 249 -22.81 -10.53 -5.58
C GLY A 249 -21.46 -11.10 -5.11
N SER A 250 -20.33 -10.45 -5.42
CA SER A 250 -18.99 -10.91 -5.04
C SER A 250 -18.10 -9.76 -4.60
N TRP A 251 -17.40 -9.93 -3.48
CA TRP A 251 -16.56 -8.90 -2.88
C TRP A 251 -15.18 -9.43 -2.50
N TRP A 252 -14.15 -8.61 -2.64
CA TRP A 252 -12.82 -8.86 -2.08
C TRP A 252 -12.71 -8.37 -0.65
N LEU A 253 -11.90 -9.06 0.16
CA LEU A 253 -11.42 -8.54 1.43
C LEU A 253 -10.53 -7.31 1.19
N ALA A 254 -10.81 -6.24 1.91
CA ALA A 254 -10.10 -4.98 1.81
C ALA A 254 -9.73 -4.42 3.19
N VAL A 255 -8.93 -3.35 3.17
CA VAL A 255 -8.53 -2.59 4.35
C VAL A 255 -9.11 -1.18 4.25
N PRO A 256 -9.81 -0.70 5.28
CA PRO A 256 -10.29 0.67 5.34
C PRO A 256 -9.16 1.67 5.12
N GLY A 257 -9.33 2.58 4.15
CA GLY A 257 -8.32 3.62 3.86
C GLY A 257 -7.10 3.15 3.05
N ALA A 258 -7.08 1.93 2.52
CA ALA A 258 -5.97 1.40 1.72
C ALA A 258 -5.63 2.25 0.48
N GLY A 259 -6.56 3.06 -0.03
CA GLY A 259 -6.34 3.95 -1.18
C GLY A 259 -5.14 4.89 -1.01
N ARG A 260 -4.88 5.41 0.21
CA ARG A 260 -3.72 6.26 0.48
C ARG A 260 -2.41 5.49 0.33
N PHE A 261 -2.38 4.25 0.82
CA PHE A 261 -1.25 3.34 0.66
C PHE A 261 -1.00 3.03 -0.82
N ILE A 262 -2.03 2.60 -1.54
CA ILE A 262 -1.97 2.27 -2.97
C ILE A 262 -1.38 3.43 -3.78
N LYS A 263 -1.88 4.65 -3.54
CA LYS A 263 -1.38 5.87 -4.20
C LYS A 263 0.11 6.11 -3.96
N TYR A 264 0.58 5.99 -2.71
CA TYR A 264 2.00 6.16 -2.39
C TYR A 264 2.85 5.04 -2.96
N PHE A 265 2.32 3.82 -2.94
CA PHE A 265 3.00 2.66 -3.45
C PHE A 265 3.28 2.75 -4.95
N VAL A 266 2.25 3.00 -5.75
CA VAL A 266 2.37 3.11 -7.22
C VAL A 266 3.33 4.24 -7.61
N LYS A 267 3.22 5.41 -6.97
CA LYS A 267 4.12 6.55 -7.23
C LYS A 267 5.56 6.26 -6.82
N GLY A 268 5.76 5.63 -5.67
CA GLY A 268 7.08 5.25 -5.17
C GLY A 268 7.75 4.22 -6.07
N ARG A 269 7.03 3.17 -6.48
CA ARG A 269 7.52 2.13 -7.40
C ARG A 269 8.03 2.76 -8.70
N GLN A 270 7.26 3.66 -9.31
CA GLN A 270 7.66 4.34 -10.54
C GLN A 270 8.88 5.25 -10.36
N ALA A 271 8.98 5.94 -9.22
CA ALA A 271 10.14 6.76 -8.92
C ALA A 271 11.43 5.93 -8.75
N VAL A 272 11.38 4.82 -8.00
CA VAL A 272 12.54 3.94 -7.80
C VAL A 272 12.93 3.24 -9.10
N LEU A 273 11.97 2.70 -9.86
CA LEU A 273 12.25 2.14 -11.19
C LEU A 273 12.85 3.21 -12.14
N GLY A 274 12.39 4.46 -12.02
CA GLY A 274 12.94 5.61 -12.73
C GLY A 274 14.39 5.93 -12.38
N MET A 275 14.82 5.66 -11.14
CA MET A 275 16.22 5.83 -10.73
C MET A 275 17.14 4.82 -11.41
N VAL A 276 16.71 3.57 -11.53
CA VAL A 276 17.46 2.51 -12.25
C VAL A 276 17.47 2.81 -13.76
N ARG A 277 16.32 3.21 -14.33
CA ARG A 277 16.21 3.61 -15.76
C ARG A 277 17.18 4.73 -16.16
N LYS A 278 17.41 5.70 -15.27
CA LYS A 278 18.28 6.85 -15.51
C LYS A 278 19.75 6.57 -15.19
N ALA A 279 20.05 5.44 -14.57
CA ALA A 279 21.43 5.05 -14.28
C ALA A 279 22.16 4.65 -15.57
N LYS A 280 23.49 4.73 -15.54
CA LYS A 280 24.33 4.35 -16.68
C LYS A 280 24.05 2.89 -17.03
N TYR A 281 23.87 2.61 -18.33
CA TYR A 281 23.54 1.27 -18.83
C TYR A 281 22.24 0.66 -18.27
N ARG A 282 21.36 1.45 -17.64
CA ARG A 282 20.16 0.96 -16.94
C ARG A 282 20.49 -0.05 -15.84
N GLU A 283 21.64 0.13 -15.21
CA GLU A 283 22.17 -0.70 -14.15
C GLU A 283 22.53 0.16 -12.94
N LEU A 284 22.25 -0.35 -11.73
CA LEU A 284 22.54 0.37 -10.50
C LEU A 284 22.85 -0.61 -9.36
N LEU A 285 23.93 -0.37 -8.63
CA LEU A 285 24.26 -1.16 -7.45
C LEU A 285 23.18 -0.96 -6.37
N LEU A 286 22.77 -2.05 -5.73
CA LEU A 286 21.75 -2.02 -4.69
C LEU A 286 22.16 -1.12 -3.51
N SER A 287 23.41 -1.24 -3.05
CA SER A 287 23.98 -0.40 -2.00
C SER A 287 23.98 1.09 -2.38
N GLU A 288 24.30 1.41 -3.63
CA GLU A 288 24.24 2.78 -4.14
C GLU A 288 22.79 3.29 -4.18
N LEU A 289 21.84 2.49 -4.65
CA LEU A 289 20.42 2.85 -4.67
C LEU A 289 19.92 3.19 -3.27
N LEU A 290 20.23 2.36 -2.27
CA LEU A 290 19.82 2.56 -0.88
C LEU A 290 20.51 3.76 -0.22
N GLY A 291 21.73 4.08 -0.63
CA GLY A 291 22.48 5.24 -0.15
C GLY A 291 22.08 6.58 -0.79
N ARG A 292 21.31 6.56 -1.88
CA ARG A 292 20.84 7.79 -2.54
C ARG A 292 19.79 8.51 -1.70
N ARG A 293 19.71 9.84 -1.90
CA ARG A 293 18.64 10.66 -1.31
C ARG A 293 17.27 10.16 -1.76
N VAL A 294 16.41 9.86 -0.80
CA VAL A 294 15.04 9.38 -1.05
C VAL A 294 14.22 10.47 -1.78
N PRO A 295 13.66 10.18 -2.98
CA PRO A 295 12.78 11.12 -3.65
C PRO A 295 11.49 11.35 -2.86
N ALA A 296 10.90 12.55 -2.94
CA ALA A 296 9.66 12.89 -2.22
C ALA A 296 8.47 11.96 -2.54
N ALA A 297 8.46 11.34 -3.72
CA ALA A 297 7.44 10.37 -4.13
C ALA A 297 7.58 9.01 -3.44
N VAL A 298 8.77 8.65 -2.94
CA VAL A 298 9.09 7.34 -2.34
C VAL A 298 8.81 7.40 -0.84
N ARG A 299 7.54 7.62 -0.49
CA ARG A 299 7.11 7.78 0.91
C ARG A 299 7.20 6.50 1.72
N LEU A 300 7.18 5.33 1.07
CA LEU A 300 7.29 4.02 1.73
C LEU A 300 8.72 3.59 2.03
N GLY A 301 9.71 4.37 1.62
CA GLY A 301 11.13 4.04 1.80
C GLY A 301 11.70 3.22 0.65
N LEU A 302 13.01 3.39 0.39
CA LEU A 302 13.69 2.73 -0.73
C LEU A 302 13.70 1.21 -0.57
N ALA A 303 14.08 0.71 0.61
CA ALA A 303 14.15 -0.73 0.89
C ALA A 303 12.80 -1.43 0.64
N TYR A 304 11.69 -0.82 1.08
CA TYR A 304 10.35 -1.34 0.85
C TYR A 304 10.05 -1.53 -0.66
N HIS A 305 10.37 -0.54 -1.48
CA HIS A 305 10.19 -0.65 -2.94
C HIS A 305 11.18 -1.59 -3.61
N VAL A 306 12.43 -1.67 -3.14
CA VAL A 306 13.43 -2.58 -3.70
C VAL A 306 12.97 -4.04 -3.61
N HIS A 307 12.48 -4.49 -2.45
CA HIS A 307 11.96 -5.84 -2.31
C HIS A 307 10.84 -6.13 -3.30
N ASP A 308 9.96 -5.14 -3.55
CA ASP A 308 8.90 -5.28 -4.53
C ASP A 308 9.45 -5.36 -5.96
N LEU A 309 10.39 -4.50 -6.34
CA LEU A 309 10.98 -4.52 -7.69
C LEU A 309 11.67 -5.85 -8.00
N ILE A 310 12.42 -6.38 -7.03
CA ILE A 310 13.13 -7.65 -7.17
C ILE A 310 12.14 -8.80 -7.31
N GLY A 311 11.20 -8.95 -6.36
CA GLY A 311 10.33 -10.11 -6.37
C GLY A 311 9.15 -10.03 -7.35
N ALA A 312 8.81 -8.82 -7.84
CA ALA A 312 7.95 -8.63 -9.01
C ALA A 312 8.69 -8.83 -10.34
N GLN A 313 10.00 -9.13 -10.32
CA GLN A 313 10.82 -9.33 -11.51
C GLN A 313 10.82 -8.10 -12.45
N LEU A 314 10.71 -6.91 -11.87
CA LEU A 314 10.82 -5.64 -12.61
C LEU A 314 12.28 -5.24 -12.84
N VAL A 315 13.21 -5.89 -12.14
CA VAL A 315 14.66 -5.77 -12.28
C VAL A 315 15.29 -7.17 -12.15
N ASP A 316 16.34 -7.40 -12.93
CA ASP A 316 17.23 -8.55 -12.79
C ASP A 316 18.30 -8.25 -11.72
N CYS A 317 18.58 -9.24 -10.89
CA CYS A 317 19.65 -9.17 -9.89
C CYS A 317 20.87 -9.95 -10.36
N VAL A 318 22.00 -9.26 -10.53
CA VAL A 318 23.28 -9.86 -10.92
C VAL A 318 24.29 -9.70 -9.79
N SER A 319 24.76 -10.82 -9.24
CA SER A 319 25.82 -10.80 -8.22
C SER A 319 27.15 -10.38 -8.84
N THR A 320 27.76 -9.33 -8.30
CA THR A 320 29.09 -8.86 -8.71
C THR A 320 30.05 -8.86 -7.53
N THR A 321 31.35 -8.67 -7.78
CA THR A 321 32.37 -8.53 -6.72
C THR A 321 32.13 -7.34 -5.79
N SER A 322 31.35 -6.36 -6.23
CA SER A 322 31.02 -5.13 -5.48
C SER A 322 29.62 -5.17 -4.83
N GLY A 323 28.95 -6.32 -4.87
CA GLY A 323 27.57 -6.51 -4.39
C GLY A 323 26.55 -6.77 -5.50
N THR A 324 25.27 -6.76 -5.17
CA THR A 324 24.20 -7.00 -6.16
C THR A 324 23.96 -5.79 -7.05
N LEU A 325 23.98 -6.03 -8.35
CA LEU A 325 23.63 -5.07 -9.39
C LEU A 325 22.17 -5.29 -9.82
N LEU A 326 21.39 -4.22 -9.82
CA LEU A 326 20.03 -4.20 -10.36
C LEU A 326 20.07 -3.74 -11.81
N ARG A 327 19.58 -4.57 -12.74
CA ARG A 327 19.50 -4.28 -14.18
C ARG A 327 18.03 -4.29 -14.61
N LEU A 328 17.65 -3.44 -15.55
CA LEU A 328 16.33 -3.58 -16.18
C LEU A 328 16.34 -4.71 -17.21
N PRO A 329 15.33 -5.59 -17.21
CA PRO A 329 15.23 -6.66 -18.21
C PRO A 329 15.17 -6.07 -19.62
N GLU A 330 15.80 -6.76 -20.57
CA GLU A 330 15.75 -6.39 -21.99
C GLU A 330 14.32 -6.59 -22.51
N THR A 331 13.71 -5.51 -23.00
CA THR A 331 12.41 -5.52 -23.70
C THR A 331 12.57 -5.82 -25.17
#